data_AF-A0A821NK86-F1
#
_entry.id   AF-A0A821NK86-F1
#
_cell.length_a   1.000
_cell.length_b   1.000
_cell.length_c   1.000
_cell.angle_alpha   90.00
_cell.angle_beta   90.00
_cell.angle_gamma   90.00
#
_symmetry.space_group_name_H-M   'P 1'
#
loop_
_entity.id
_entity.type
_entity.pdbx_description
1 polymer ?
#
loop_
_entity_poly.entity_id
_entity_poly.type
_entity_poly.pdbx_seq_one_letter_code
_entity_poly.pdbx_strand_id
1 'polypeptide(L)'
;DVMSYNKLNVFHWHIVDDQSFPFQSTTFPNLSRTGAFTPDHVYTPADVSDVIEHARLRGIRVIPEIDTPGHTYSWHKAMPELITVCWANGKPHQAIYGTQGEMEIFNPIEPRVYSTMDSLLREVKSRFPSNFIHL
;
A
#
# COMPACT_ATOMS: atom_id res chain seq x y z
N ASP A 1 11.06 -6.74 18.92
CA ASP A 1 11.44 -7.36 20.21
C ASP A 1 10.27 -7.93 21.01
N VAL A 2 9.26 -7.13 21.40
CA VAL A 2 8.17 -7.61 22.27
C VAL A 2 7.41 -8.82 21.71
N MET A 3 7.23 -8.88 20.38
CA MET A 3 6.64 -10.04 19.71
C MET A 3 7.38 -11.35 20.03
N SER A 4 8.71 -11.34 19.99
CA SER A 4 9.50 -12.55 20.28
C SER A 4 9.44 -12.95 21.75
N TYR A 5 9.34 -12.00 22.68
CA TYR A 5 9.15 -12.29 24.10
C TYR A 5 7.83 -13.03 24.35
N ASN A 6 6.83 -12.77 23.50
CA ASN A 6 5.51 -13.38 23.55
C ASN A 6 5.34 -14.56 22.58
N LYS A 7 6.43 -15.06 21.98
CA LYS A 7 6.42 -16.18 21.01
C LYS A 7 5.52 -15.95 19.78
N LEU A 8 5.24 -14.70 19.45
CA LEU A 8 4.64 -14.36 18.16
C LEU A 8 5.69 -14.53 17.07
N ASN A 9 5.28 -15.04 15.92
CA ASN A 9 6.17 -15.39 14.81
C ASN A 9 5.72 -14.78 13.45
N VAL A 10 4.72 -13.90 13.45
CA VAL A 10 4.27 -13.17 12.26
C VAL A 10 4.08 -11.70 12.59
N PHE A 11 4.81 -10.84 11.89
CA PHE A 11 4.57 -9.41 11.81
C PHE A 11 3.78 -9.16 10.53
N HIS A 12 2.48 -8.93 10.69
CA HIS A 12 1.63 -8.50 9.59
C HIS A 12 1.80 -6.99 9.44
N TRP A 13 2.36 -6.57 8.30
CA TRP A 13 2.68 -5.19 8.04
C TRP A 13 1.68 -4.58 7.07
N HIS A 14 0.61 -4.02 7.63
CA HIS A 14 -0.30 -3.11 6.94
C HIS A 14 0.46 -1.81 6.65
N ILE A 15 1.09 -1.73 5.48
CA ILE A 15 2.15 -0.74 5.19
C ILE A 15 1.63 0.49 4.45
N VAL A 16 0.43 0.43 3.86
CA VAL A 16 -0.22 1.53 3.12
C VAL A 16 -1.74 1.46 3.34
N ASP A 17 -2.41 2.62 3.33
CA ASP A 17 -3.87 2.78 3.46
C ASP A 17 -4.25 4.18 2.89
N ASP A 18 -5.52 4.56 2.92
CA ASP A 18 -6.08 5.82 2.44
C ASP A 18 -5.28 7.06 2.83
N GLN A 19 -4.85 7.11 4.08
CA GLN A 19 -4.26 8.30 4.68
C GLN A 19 -2.82 8.50 4.22
N SER A 20 -2.09 7.41 3.92
CA SER A 20 -0.68 7.52 3.53
C SER A 20 -0.11 6.32 2.77
N PHE A 21 0.80 6.62 1.85
CA PHE A 21 1.63 5.65 1.16
C PHE A 21 3.12 5.82 1.54
N PRO A 22 3.58 5.28 2.69
CA PRO A 22 4.97 5.43 3.11
C PRO A 22 5.94 4.44 2.43
N PHE A 23 5.44 3.36 1.82
CA PHE A 23 6.31 2.39 1.15
C PHE A 23 7.01 3.01 -0.06
N GLN A 24 8.34 3.05 -0.08
CA GLN A 24 9.07 3.58 -1.25
C GLN A 24 9.17 2.51 -2.34
N SER A 25 8.22 2.53 -3.28
CA SER A 25 8.34 1.72 -4.51
C SER A 25 9.45 2.27 -5.42
N THR A 26 10.30 1.37 -5.90
CA THR A 26 11.31 1.64 -6.93
C THR A 26 10.68 1.68 -8.32
N THR A 27 9.65 0.87 -8.56
CA THR A 27 8.88 0.83 -9.82
C THR A 27 8.02 2.09 -9.99
N PHE A 28 7.43 2.57 -8.90
CA PHE A 28 6.53 3.73 -8.88
C PHE A 28 6.95 4.75 -7.81
N PRO A 29 8.05 5.51 -8.01
CA PRO A 29 8.59 6.42 -6.99
C PRO A 29 7.61 7.51 -6.56
N ASN A 30 6.67 7.89 -7.43
CA ASN A 30 5.71 8.93 -7.14
C ASN A 30 4.68 8.53 -6.07
N LEU A 31 4.42 7.23 -5.85
CA LEU A 31 3.46 6.78 -4.83
C LEU A 31 3.85 7.29 -3.44
N SER A 32 5.11 7.13 -3.03
CA SER A 32 5.56 7.67 -1.74
C SER A 32 5.83 9.18 -1.77
N ARG A 33 6.29 9.73 -2.89
CA ARG A 33 6.58 11.18 -3.00
C ARG A 33 5.34 12.05 -2.82
N THR A 34 4.16 11.60 -3.26
CA THR A 34 2.91 12.36 -3.13
C THR A 34 1.93 11.74 -2.15
N GLY A 35 2.05 10.44 -1.87
CA GLY A 35 1.16 9.70 -0.99
C GLY A 35 1.61 9.62 0.48
N ALA A 36 2.90 9.77 0.80
CA ALA A 36 3.36 9.80 2.19
C ALA A 36 2.93 11.11 2.89
N PHE A 37 2.88 11.11 4.23
CA PHE A 37 2.56 12.32 4.99
C PHE A 37 3.57 13.44 4.75
N THR A 38 4.86 13.11 4.80
CA THR A 38 5.96 13.99 4.41
C THR A 38 7.10 13.14 3.83
N PRO A 39 8.12 13.74 3.19
CA PRO A 39 9.31 13.01 2.75
C PRO A 39 10.05 12.25 3.86
N ASP A 40 9.89 12.64 5.13
CA ASP A 40 10.52 11.97 6.28
C ASP A 40 9.71 10.75 6.78
N HIS A 41 8.48 10.57 6.29
CA HIS A 41 7.59 9.47 6.66
C HIS A 41 7.56 8.40 5.57
N VAL A 42 8.74 7.92 5.18
CA VAL A 42 8.92 6.97 4.08
C VAL A 42 9.77 5.79 4.54
N TYR A 43 9.35 4.57 4.19
CA TYR A 43 10.13 3.35 4.35
C TYR A 43 10.91 3.07 3.06
N THR A 44 12.20 3.33 3.09
CA THR A 44 13.12 3.07 1.97
C THR A 44 13.38 1.57 1.78
N PRO A 45 13.98 1.15 0.64
CA PRO A 45 14.50 -0.21 0.47
C PRO A 45 15.40 -0.69 1.60
N ALA A 46 16.22 0.19 2.17
CA ALA A 46 17.08 -0.13 3.31
C ALA A 46 16.23 -0.41 4.56
N ASP A 47 15.29 0.49 4.90
CA ASP A 47 14.43 0.33 6.08
C ASP A 47 13.64 -0.98 6.05
N VAL A 48 13.06 -1.32 4.89
CA VAL A 48 12.33 -2.58 4.71
C VAL A 48 13.25 -3.79 4.91
N SER A 49 14.47 -3.74 4.36
CA SER A 49 15.46 -4.82 4.51
C SER A 49 15.88 -4.98 5.97
N ASP A 50 16.09 -3.87 6.68
CA ASP A 50 16.50 -3.85 8.08
C ASP A 50 15.39 -4.44 8.98
N VAL A 51 14.13 -4.08 8.74
CA VAL A 51 12.98 -4.67 9.45
C VAL A 51 12.88 -6.17 9.21
N ILE A 52 13.05 -6.62 7.96
CA ILE A 52 13.01 -8.04 7.61
C ILE A 52 14.13 -8.81 8.31
N GLU A 53 15.36 -8.32 8.29
CA GLU A 53 16.49 -8.99 8.93
C GLU A 53 16.35 -9.01 10.47
N HIS A 54 15.90 -7.90 11.06
CA HIS A 54 15.66 -7.83 12.50
C HIS A 54 14.58 -8.81 12.96
N ALA A 55 13.52 -8.98 12.15
CA ALA A 55 12.47 -9.97 12.38
C ALA A 55 12.99 -11.40 12.18
N ARG A 56 13.79 -11.65 11.14
CA ARG A 56 14.39 -12.97 10.85
C ARG A 56 15.26 -13.48 12.00
N LEU A 57 16.09 -12.62 12.59
CA LEU A 57 16.93 -12.94 13.75
C LEU A 57 16.12 -13.39 14.99
N ARG A 58 14.81 -13.16 14.99
CA ARG A 58 13.87 -13.52 16.07
C ARG A 58 12.87 -14.61 15.67
N GLY A 59 13.01 -15.20 14.49
CA GLY A 59 12.07 -16.19 13.97
C GLY A 59 10.69 -15.61 13.64
N ILE A 60 10.62 -14.31 13.33
CA ILE A 60 9.39 -13.62 12.95
C ILE A 60 9.35 -13.45 11.43
N ARG A 61 8.27 -13.91 10.80
CA ARG A 61 7.97 -13.67 9.39
C ARG A 61 7.39 -12.28 9.21
N VAL A 62 7.80 -11.56 8.18
CA VAL A 62 7.19 -10.28 7.78
C VAL A 62 6.27 -10.55 6.60
N ILE A 63 4.97 -10.34 6.77
CA ILE A 63 3.97 -10.47 5.70
C ILE A 63 3.54 -9.04 5.33
N PRO A 64 3.87 -8.55 4.13
CA PRO A 64 3.37 -7.26 3.67
C PRO A 64 1.90 -7.38 3.26
N GLU A 65 1.16 -6.30 3.47
CA GLU A 65 -0.20 -6.12 2.96
C GLU A 65 -0.26 -4.99 1.95
N ILE A 66 -0.98 -5.22 0.85
CA ILE A 66 -1.31 -4.23 -0.16
C ILE A 66 -2.83 -4.34 -0.37
N ASP A 67 -3.60 -3.71 0.52
CA ASP A 67 -5.07 -3.75 0.52
C ASP A 67 -5.61 -3.14 -0.78
N THR A 68 -6.43 -3.89 -1.49
CA THR A 68 -7.15 -3.45 -2.69
C THR A 68 -8.49 -4.18 -2.83
N PRO A 69 -9.51 -3.58 -3.47
CA PRO A 69 -9.49 -2.30 -4.18
C PRO A 69 -9.84 -1.08 -3.31
N GLY A 70 -10.26 -1.28 -2.05
CA GLY A 70 -10.48 -0.19 -1.10
C GLY A 70 -9.18 0.30 -0.49
N HIS A 71 -9.25 1.22 0.48
CA HIS A 71 -8.06 1.69 1.22
C HIS A 71 -6.95 2.27 0.31
N THR A 72 -7.34 2.86 -0.83
CA THR A 72 -6.39 3.33 -1.85
C THR A 72 -6.39 4.84 -2.12
N TYR A 73 -6.99 5.67 -1.26
CA TYR A 73 -6.98 7.12 -1.45
C TYR A 73 -5.57 7.73 -1.52
N SER A 74 -4.58 7.20 -0.78
CA SER A 74 -3.20 7.70 -0.87
C SER A 74 -2.57 7.49 -2.25
N TRP A 75 -3.05 6.48 -2.99
CA TRP A 75 -2.59 6.13 -4.33
C TRP A 75 -3.15 7.09 -5.37
N HIS A 76 -4.39 7.56 -5.16
CA HIS A 76 -5.04 8.59 -5.98
C HIS A 76 -4.15 9.81 -6.20
N LYS A 77 -3.40 10.23 -5.16
CA LYS A 77 -2.50 11.39 -5.22
C LYS A 77 -1.39 11.25 -6.27
N ALA A 78 -0.99 10.03 -6.62
CA ALA A 78 0.03 9.76 -7.63
C ALA A 78 -0.57 9.26 -8.95
N MET A 79 -1.70 8.56 -8.89
CA MET A 79 -2.32 7.85 -10.02
C MET A 79 -3.85 8.06 -10.01
N PRO A 80 -4.33 9.30 -10.19
CA PRO A 80 -5.75 9.61 -10.05
C PRO A 80 -6.64 8.87 -11.03
N GLU A 81 -6.10 8.47 -12.19
CA GLU A 81 -6.80 7.72 -13.23
C GLU A 81 -7.18 6.30 -12.83
N LEU A 82 -6.56 5.74 -11.79
CA LEU A 82 -6.80 4.37 -11.36
C LEU A 82 -8.01 4.26 -10.44
N ILE A 83 -8.55 5.38 -9.95
CA ILE A 83 -9.65 5.43 -8.99
C ILE A 83 -10.99 5.55 -9.69
N THR A 84 -12.02 4.93 -9.12
CA THR A 84 -13.40 5.03 -9.58
C THR A 84 -13.90 6.48 -9.46
N VAL A 85 -14.43 7.03 -10.54
CA VAL A 85 -14.99 8.38 -10.54
C VAL A 85 -16.31 8.40 -9.75
N CYS A 86 -16.34 9.12 -8.64
CA CYS A 86 -17.59 9.39 -7.91
C CYS A 86 -18.45 10.42 -8.66
N TRP A 87 -19.77 10.23 -8.65
CA TRP A 87 -20.73 11.13 -9.27
C TRP A 87 -21.74 11.64 -8.24
N ALA A 88 -22.01 12.94 -8.26
CA ALA A 88 -23.07 13.57 -7.49
C ALA A 88 -23.77 14.63 -8.34
N ASN A 89 -25.11 14.68 -8.29
CA ASN A 89 -25.93 15.65 -9.03
C ASN A 89 -25.60 15.75 -10.54
N GLY A 90 -25.26 14.61 -11.16
CA GLY A 90 -24.88 14.55 -12.58
C GLY A 90 -23.50 15.13 -12.91
N LYS A 91 -22.66 15.46 -11.91
CA LYS A 91 -21.29 15.94 -12.09
C LYS A 91 -20.27 14.88 -11.64
N PRO A 92 -19.21 14.62 -12.43
CA PRO A 92 -18.14 13.70 -12.06
C PRO A 92 -17.21 14.31 -11.00
N HIS A 93 -16.40 13.46 -10.37
CA HIS A 93 -15.42 13.83 -9.34
C HIS A 93 -16.03 14.52 -8.12
N GLN A 94 -17.25 14.12 -7.76
CA GLN A 94 -17.94 14.60 -6.57
C GLN A 94 -18.29 13.39 -5.70
N ALA A 95 -17.54 13.22 -4.62
CA ALA A 95 -17.84 12.25 -3.58
C ALA A 95 -18.84 12.83 -2.57
N ILE A 96 -19.83 12.04 -2.19
CA ILE A 96 -20.73 12.32 -1.06
C ILE A 96 -20.14 11.63 0.17
N TYR A 97 -19.37 12.39 0.95
CA TYR A 97 -18.78 11.92 2.19
C TYR A 97 -19.89 11.40 3.15
N GLY A 98 -19.71 10.17 3.64
CA GLY A 98 -20.69 9.47 4.48
C GLY A 98 -21.58 8.46 3.74
N THR A 99 -21.61 8.47 2.40
CA THR A 99 -22.30 7.43 1.60
C THR A 99 -21.42 6.79 0.53
N GLN A 100 -20.40 7.50 0.02
CA GLN A 100 -19.56 7.04 -1.09
C GLN A 100 -18.08 6.78 -0.72
N GLY A 101 -17.69 6.92 0.55
CA GLY A 101 -16.27 6.92 0.96
C GLY A 101 -15.51 8.18 0.53
N GLU A 102 -14.22 8.24 0.79
CA GLU A 102 -13.29 9.10 0.04
C GLU A 102 -13.12 8.52 -1.38
N MET A 103 -12.52 9.26 -2.32
CA MET A 103 -12.28 8.76 -3.69
C MET A 103 -11.19 7.67 -3.67
N GLU A 104 -11.52 6.49 -3.14
CA GLU A 104 -10.56 5.56 -2.54
C GLU A 104 -10.63 4.13 -3.11
N ILE A 105 -11.56 3.87 -4.03
CA ILE A 105 -11.75 2.55 -4.62
C ILE A 105 -11.11 2.50 -6.01
N PHE A 106 -10.17 1.58 -6.24
CA PHE A 106 -9.64 1.32 -7.58
C PHE A 106 -10.77 0.97 -8.57
N ASN A 107 -10.64 1.46 -9.79
CA ASN A 107 -11.59 1.26 -10.86
C ASN A 107 -11.39 -0.11 -11.54
N PRO A 108 -12.24 -1.13 -11.28
CA PRO A 108 -12.00 -2.48 -11.78
C PRO A 108 -12.21 -2.62 -13.30
N ILE A 109 -12.81 -1.63 -13.97
CA ILE A 109 -12.94 -1.61 -15.43
C ILE A 109 -11.78 -0.89 -16.13
N GLU A 110 -10.84 -0.30 -15.39
CA GLU A 110 -9.64 0.34 -15.93
C GLU A 110 -8.49 -0.69 -16.05
N PRO A 111 -8.08 -1.09 -17.27
CA PRO A 111 -7.03 -2.10 -17.48
C PRO A 111 -5.69 -1.74 -16.83
N ARG A 112 -5.38 -0.45 -16.69
CA ARG A 112 -4.14 0.02 -16.07
C ARG A 112 -4.04 -0.32 -14.59
N VAL A 113 -5.16 -0.54 -13.89
CA VAL A 113 -5.14 -1.02 -12.49
C VAL A 113 -4.42 -2.37 -12.41
N TYR A 114 -4.77 -3.32 -13.28
CA TYR A 114 -4.19 -4.65 -13.28
C TYR A 114 -2.70 -4.65 -13.63
N SER A 115 -2.28 -3.85 -14.62
CA SER A 115 -0.85 -3.77 -14.98
C SER A 115 -0.01 -3.07 -13.89
N THR A 116 -0.59 -2.09 -13.20
CA THR A 116 0.04 -1.42 -12.06
C THR A 116 0.19 -2.39 -10.89
N MET A 117 -0.87 -3.12 -10.55
CA MET A 117 -0.87 -4.11 -9.47
C MET A 117 0.07 -5.28 -9.76
N ASP A 118 0.10 -5.82 -10.98
CA ASP A 118 1.05 -6.87 -11.35
C ASP A 118 2.51 -6.40 -11.15
N SER A 119 2.83 -5.19 -11.61
CA SER A 119 4.18 -4.62 -11.48
C SER A 119 4.56 -4.37 -10.02
N LEU A 120 3.66 -3.80 -9.23
CA LEU A 120 3.92 -3.50 -7.83
C LEU A 120 4.02 -4.79 -6.99
N LEU A 121 3.11 -5.76 -7.20
CA LEU A 121 3.14 -7.03 -6.48
C LEU A 121 4.39 -7.86 -6.82
N ARG A 122 4.93 -7.74 -8.05
CA ARG A 122 6.25 -8.31 -8.39
C ARG A 122 7.39 -7.68 -7.59
N GLU A 123 7.36 -6.35 -7.41
CA GLU A 123 8.34 -5.65 -6.56
C GLU A 123 8.19 -6.05 -5.09
N VAL A 124 6.97 -6.06 -4.56
CA VAL A 124 6.70 -6.49 -3.18
C VAL A 124 7.18 -7.93 -2.97
N LYS A 125 6.86 -8.84 -3.89
CA LYS A 125 7.33 -10.22 -3.85
C LYS A 125 8.85 -10.34 -3.90
N SER A 126 9.55 -9.48 -4.63
CA SER A 126 11.02 -9.53 -4.70
C SER A 126 11.69 -8.98 -3.43
N ARG A 127 11.03 -8.04 -2.74
CA ARG A 127 11.56 -7.40 -1.52
C ARG A 127 11.21 -8.14 -0.23
N PHE A 128 10.08 -8.84 -0.18
CA PHE A 128 9.65 -9.57 1.01
C PHE A 128 9.83 -11.08 0.80
N PRO A 129 10.70 -11.76 1.57
CA PRO A 129 10.98 -13.19 1.39
C PRO A 129 9.87 -14.13 1.88
N SER A 130 8.77 -13.59 2.41
CA SER A 130 7.62 -14.40 2.85
C SER A 130 6.92 -15.05 1.64
N ASN A 131 6.47 -16.29 1.81
CA ASN A 131 5.67 -17.01 0.81
C ASN A 131 4.26 -16.42 0.61
N PHE A 132 3.88 -15.42 1.40
CA PHE A 132 2.55 -14.83 1.43
C PHE A 132 2.65 -13.31 1.35
N ILE A 133 1.72 -12.73 0.60
CA ILE A 133 1.37 -11.31 0.55
C ILE A 133 -0.11 -11.26 0.93
N HIS A 134 -0.50 -10.34 1.82
CA HIS A 134 -1.90 -10.06 2.11
C HIS A 134 -2.41 -9.05 1.07
N LEU A 135 -3.60 -9.29 0.52
CA LEU A 135 -4.25 -8.48 -0.50
C LEU A 135 -5.58 -7.94 0.02
#